data_AF-A0A1M6MRE2-F1
#
_entry.id   AF-A0A1M6MRE2-F1
#
_cell.length_a   1.000
_cell.length_b   1.000
_cell.length_c   1.000
_cell.angle_alpha   90.00
_cell.angle_beta   90.00
_cell.angle_gamma   90.00
#
_symmetry.space_group_name_H-M   'P 1'
#
loop_
_entity.id
_entity.type
_entity.pdbx_description
1 polymer ?
#
loop_
_entity_poly.entity_id
_entity_poly.type
_entity_poly.pdbx_seq_one_letter_code
_entity_poly.pdbx_strand_id
1 'polypeptide(L)'
;MFQLFLRARAHNYIRSRSGDQDFRARSADRDAETDRSRVSSILEAIENVLRAAEQEQSGLNRRVDDVLARAAVTFGNGTDEYLEREALDNHHQDLFSSEISNGQRRLKELATTITHFKFLKAAMLSRFPDHSAPLKKN
;
A
#
# COMPACT_ATOMS: atom_id res chain seq x y z
N MET A 1 50.98 -45.81 36.97
CA MET A 1 50.84 -44.59 36.14
C MET A 1 49.91 -44.79 34.92
N PHE A 2 48.77 -45.51 35.04
CA PHE A 2 47.90 -45.78 33.86
C PHE A 2 46.39 -45.84 34.16
N GLN A 3 45.92 -45.31 35.30
CA GLN A 3 44.49 -45.32 35.65
C GLN A 3 43.81 -43.93 35.63
N LEU A 4 44.56 -42.85 35.45
CA LEU A 4 44.00 -41.49 35.40
C LEU A 4 43.53 -41.05 34.01
N PHE A 5 43.99 -41.70 32.93
CA PHE A 5 43.64 -41.31 31.56
C PHE A 5 42.29 -41.87 31.07
N LEU A 6 41.73 -42.88 31.75
CA LEU A 6 40.44 -43.47 31.38
C LEU A 6 39.23 -42.68 31.93
N ARG A 7 39.41 -41.90 33.00
CA ARG A 7 38.31 -41.17 33.65
C ARG A 7 37.90 -39.90 32.92
N ALA A 8 38.85 -39.23 32.26
CA ALA A 8 38.61 -37.98 31.53
C ALA A 8 37.79 -38.19 30.24
N ARG A 9 37.96 -39.33 29.56
CA ARG A 9 37.26 -39.62 28.30
C ARG A 9 35.81 -40.06 28.51
N ALA A 10 35.48 -40.63 29.67
CA ALA A 10 34.13 -41.04 30.03
C ALA A 10 33.22 -39.84 30.39
N HIS A 11 33.74 -38.77 30.99
CA HIS A 11 32.95 -37.57 31.31
C HIS A 11 32.46 -36.83 30.05
N ASN A 12 33.28 -36.75 29.00
CA ASN A 12 32.88 -36.11 27.74
C ASN A 12 31.82 -36.94 26.96
N TYR A 13 31.84 -38.26 27.09
CA TYR A 13 30.84 -39.14 26.46
C TYR A 13 29.50 -39.15 27.21
N ILE A 14 29.50 -38.88 28.53
CA ILE A 14 28.26 -38.77 29.31
C ILE A 14 27.59 -37.41 29.03
N ARG A 15 28.36 -36.32 28.85
CA ARG A 15 27.80 -35.00 28.50
C ARG A 15 27.19 -34.94 27.10
N SER A 16 27.68 -35.73 26.14
CA SER A 16 27.10 -35.79 24.79
C SER A 16 25.86 -36.68 24.68
N ARG A 17 25.59 -37.51 25.70
CA ARG A 17 24.44 -38.44 25.74
C ARG A 17 23.33 -38.01 26.71
N SER A 18 23.66 -37.17 27.69
CA SER A 18 22.68 -36.32 28.37
C SER A 18 22.23 -35.27 27.37
N GLY A 19 21.07 -35.48 26.76
CA GLY A 19 20.50 -34.64 25.71
C GLY A 19 20.08 -33.25 26.18
N ASP A 20 21.02 -32.49 26.74
CA ASP A 20 20.96 -31.04 26.77
C ASP A 20 21.39 -30.56 25.38
N GLN A 21 20.51 -30.75 24.40
CA GLN A 21 20.43 -29.74 23.37
C GLN A 21 19.94 -28.48 24.09
N ASP A 22 20.87 -27.74 24.68
CA ASP A 22 20.61 -26.42 25.26
C ASP A 22 19.71 -25.68 24.29
N PHE A 23 18.59 -25.17 24.77
CA PHE A 23 17.62 -24.46 23.94
C PHE A 23 18.33 -23.36 23.13
N ARG A 24 18.49 -23.59 21.82
CA ARG A 24 19.16 -22.65 20.91
C ARG A 24 18.15 -21.63 20.43
N ALA A 25 17.99 -20.56 21.22
CA ALA A 25 17.28 -19.37 20.80
C ALA A 25 18.09 -18.59 19.75
N ARG A 26 17.38 -17.87 18.86
CA ARG A 26 18.01 -16.85 18.01
C ARG A 26 18.55 -15.72 18.88
N SER A 27 19.54 -14.97 18.38
CA SER A 27 20.01 -13.77 19.07
C SER A 27 18.98 -12.64 18.96
N ALA A 28 18.84 -11.85 20.02
CA ALA A 28 17.91 -10.73 20.06
C ALA A 28 18.10 -9.75 18.88
N ASP A 29 19.34 -9.52 18.45
CA ASP A 29 19.65 -8.65 17.32
C ASP A 29 19.04 -9.15 16.01
N ARG A 30 19.06 -10.47 15.78
CA ARG A 30 18.49 -11.06 14.55
C ARG A 30 16.97 -11.03 14.57
N ASP A 31 16.36 -11.19 15.74
CA ASP A 31 14.92 -11.07 15.88
C ASP A 31 14.48 -9.62 15.64
N ALA A 32 15.20 -8.64 16.21
CA ALA A 32 14.96 -7.22 15.98
C ALA A 32 15.17 -6.81 14.50
N GLU A 33 16.19 -7.35 13.82
CA GLU A 33 16.39 -7.13 12.38
C GLU A 33 15.25 -7.71 11.55
N THR A 34 14.79 -8.92 11.90
CA THR A 34 13.67 -9.56 11.21
C THR A 34 12.38 -8.76 11.38
N ASP A 35 12.14 -8.24 12.58
CA ASP A 35 10.96 -7.41 12.86
C ASP A 35 11.02 -6.07 12.14
N ARG A 36 12.20 -5.42 12.09
CA ARG A 36 12.41 -4.21 11.27
C ARG A 36 12.13 -4.47 9.80
N SER A 37 12.62 -5.58 9.25
CA SER A 37 12.39 -5.97 7.85
C SER A 37 10.90 -6.19 7.55
N ARG A 38 10.17 -6.88 8.44
CA ARG A 38 8.72 -7.10 8.29
C ARG A 38 7.94 -5.79 8.25
N VAL A 39 8.23 -4.88 9.18
CA VAL A 39 7.58 -3.56 9.23
C VAL A 39 7.88 -2.76 7.97
N SER A 40 9.14 -2.75 7.50
CA SER A 40 9.50 -2.09 6.24
C SER A 40 8.72 -2.65 5.05
N SER A 41 8.60 -3.98 4.91
CA SER A 41 7.84 -4.57 3.81
C SER A 41 6.36 -4.16 3.80
N ILE A 42 5.74 -4.05 4.99
CA ILE A 42 4.35 -3.58 5.10
C ILE A 42 4.25 -2.10 4.73
N LEU A 43 5.18 -1.27 5.23
CA LEU A 43 5.21 0.16 4.91
C LEU A 43 5.37 0.38 3.40
N GLU A 44 6.30 -0.32 2.75
CA GLU A 44 6.50 -0.28 1.30
C GLU A 44 5.24 -0.70 0.54
N ALA A 45 4.55 -1.75 1.00
CA ALA A 45 3.29 -2.18 0.40
C ALA A 45 2.22 -1.08 0.47
N ILE A 46 2.10 -0.39 1.62
CA ILE A 46 1.18 0.75 1.79
C ILE A 46 1.54 1.90 0.85
N GLU A 47 2.82 2.25 0.74
CA GLU A 47 3.28 3.31 -0.18
C GLU A 47 3.01 2.97 -1.64
N ASN A 48 3.16 1.71 -2.02
CA ASN A 48 2.88 1.25 -3.38
C ASN A 48 1.40 1.38 -3.72
N VAL A 49 0.50 0.92 -2.84
CA VAL A 49 -0.95 1.06 -3.09
C VAL A 49 -1.42 2.51 -3.01
N LEU A 50 -0.80 3.34 -2.15
CA LEU A 50 -1.07 4.77 -2.09
C LEU A 50 -0.73 5.45 -3.42
N ARG A 51 0.49 5.23 -3.93
CA ARG A 51 0.94 5.78 -5.21
C ARG A 51 0.06 5.34 -6.36
N ALA A 52 -0.31 4.05 -6.40
CA ALA A 52 -1.20 3.53 -7.44
C ALA A 52 -2.59 4.21 -7.40
N ALA A 53 -3.17 4.37 -6.21
CA ALA A 53 -4.47 5.03 -6.05
C ALA A 53 -4.43 6.53 -6.42
N GLU A 54 -3.36 7.25 -6.04
CA GLU A 54 -3.17 8.66 -6.42
C GLU A 54 -2.97 8.82 -7.93
N GLN A 55 -2.24 7.89 -8.57
CA GLN A 55 -2.10 7.87 -10.03
C GLN A 55 -3.43 7.61 -10.73
N GLU A 56 -4.21 6.62 -10.27
CA GLU A 56 -5.54 6.32 -10.79
C GLU A 56 -6.46 7.55 -10.67
N GLN A 57 -6.48 8.20 -9.49
CA GLN A 57 -7.27 9.40 -9.24
C GLN A 57 -6.89 10.53 -10.22
N SER A 58 -5.59 10.80 -10.37
CA SER A 58 -5.12 11.84 -11.29
C SER A 58 -5.47 11.53 -12.76
N GLY A 59 -5.38 10.26 -13.15
CA GLY A 59 -5.70 9.81 -14.50
C GLY A 59 -7.20 9.90 -14.78
N LEU A 60 -8.02 9.50 -13.81
CA LEU A 60 -9.47 9.59 -13.92
C LEU A 60 -9.95 11.04 -13.93
N ASN A 61 -9.37 11.93 -13.10
CA ASN A 61 -9.75 13.35 -13.09
C ASN A 61 -9.58 13.97 -14.48
N ARG A 62 -8.43 13.75 -15.12
CA ARG A 62 -8.17 14.25 -16.48
C ARG A 62 -9.19 13.74 -17.50
N ARG A 63 -9.61 12.46 -17.40
CA ARG A 63 -10.63 11.90 -18.31
C ARG A 63 -12.01 12.49 -18.04
N VAL A 64 -12.37 12.73 -16.78
CA VAL A 64 -13.64 13.40 -16.43
C VAL A 64 -13.65 14.84 -16.94
N ASP A 65 -12.55 15.58 -16.78
CA ASP A 65 -12.40 16.95 -17.28
C ASP A 65 -12.54 17.01 -18.81
N ASP A 66 -11.97 16.04 -19.54
CA ASP A 66 -12.12 15.92 -21.00
C ASP A 66 -13.56 15.61 -21.42
N VAL A 67 -14.25 14.68 -20.74
CA VAL A 67 -15.67 14.40 -21.01
C VAL A 67 -16.55 15.62 -20.71
N LEU A 68 -16.28 16.35 -19.62
CA LEU A 68 -16.97 17.60 -19.31
C LEU A 68 -16.79 18.65 -20.40
N ALA A 69 -15.57 18.81 -20.93
CA ALA A 69 -15.30 19.73 -22.02
C ALA A 69 -16.06 19.35 -23.30
N ARG A 70 -16.10 18.05 -23.64
CA ARG A 70 -16.86 17.54 -24.81
C ARG A 70 -18.36 17.74 -24.63
N ALA A 71 -18.89 17.45 -23.45
CA ALA A 71 -20.30 17.67 -23.13
C ALA A 71 -20.68 19.15 -23.26
N ALA A 72 -19.83 20.07 -22.79
CA ALA A 72 -20.07 21.51 -22.90
C ALA A 72 -20.18 22.00 -24.36
N VAL A 73 -19.40 21.41 -25.29
CA VAL A 73 -19.50 21.74 -26.73
C VAL A 73 -20.86 21.32 -27.30
N THR A 74 -21.47 20.26 -26.77
CA THR A 74 -22.80 19.81 -27.22
C THR A 74 -23.97 20.60 -26.66
N PHE A 75 -23.75 21.54 -25.73
CA PHE A 75 -24.76 22.46 -25.19
C PHE A 75 -24.73 23.80 -25.97
N GLY A 76 -24.97 23.76 -27.28
CA GLY A 76 -24.90 24.92 -28.17
C GLY A 76 -25.50 26.23 -27.62
N ASN A 77 -24.98 27.38 -28.07
CA ASN A 77 -25.33 28.71 -27.53
C ASN A 77 -26.71 29.26 -27.96
N GLY A 78 -27.67 28.39 -28.33
CA GLY A 78 -28.99 28.81 -28.83
C GLY A 78 -29.95 29.20 -27.70
N THR A 79 -30.74 30.26 -27.89
CA THR A 79 -31.77 30.70 -26.92
C THR A 79 -32.89 29.69 -26.67
N ASP A 80 -33.06 28.71 -27.56
CA ASP A 80 -34.11 27.68 -27.48
C ASP A 80 -33.61 26.29 -27.88
N GLU A 81 -32.43 25.94 -27.36
CA GLU A 81 -31.70 24.72 -27.72
C GLU A 81 -32.44 23.41 -27.40
N TYR A 82 -33.37 23.44 -26.43
CA TYR A 82 -34.14 22.25 -26.04
C TYR A 82 -35.35 21.98 -26.93
N LEU A 83 -35.83 22.97 -27.71
CA LEU A 83 -36.98 22.83 -28.59
C LEU A 83 -36.61 22.37 -30.01
N GLU A 84 -35.41 22.73 -30.50
CA GLU A 84 -34.96 22.46 -31.87
C GLU A 84 -33.94 21.30 -31.98
N ARG A 85 -33.76 20.54 -30.90
CA ARG A 85 -32.66 19.57 -30.83
C ARG A 85 -32.93 18.28 -31.58
N GLU A 86 -31.97 17.83 -32.38
CA GLU A 86 -32.02 16.53 -33.04
C GLU A 86 -31.88 15.38 -32.02
N ALA A 87 -32.63 14.29 -32.23
CA ALA A 87 -32.63 13.13 -31.33
C ALA A 87 -31.25 12.47 -31.14
N LEU A 88 -30.32 12.67 -32.09
CA LEU A 88 -28.93 12.19 -32.01
C LEU A 88 -28.12 12.91 -30.93
N ASP A 89 -28.35 14.21 -30.72
CA ASP A 89 -27.64 14.99 -29.70
C ASP A 89 -28.05 14.58 -28.28
N ASN A 90 -29.31 14.17 -28.09
CA ASN A 90 -29.78 13.65 -26.80
C ASN A 90 -29.07 12.35 -26.40
N HIS A 91 -28.85 11.42 -27.33
CA HIS A 91 -28.13 10.18 -27.04
C HIS A 91 -26.68 10.45 -26.59
N HIS A 92 -25.97 11.37 -27.27
CA HIS A 92 -24.60 11.73 -26.89
C HIS A 92 -24.53 12.40 -25.51
N GLN A 93 -25.52 13.21 -25.16
CA GLN A 93 -25.59 13.83 -23.84
C GLN A 93 -25.91 12.86 -22.72
N ASP A 94 -26.77 11.88 -22.95
CA ASP A 94 -27.04 10.81 -21.98
C ASP A 94 -25.77 9.99 -21.72
N LEU A 95 -25.02 9.67 -22.78
CA LEU A 95 -23.72 9.01 -22.66
C LEU A 95 -22.75 9.84 -21.81
N PHE A 96 -22.53 11.11 -22.12
CA PHE A 96 -21.63 11.96 -21.35
C PHE A 96 -22.07 12.10 -19.89
N SER A 97 -23.38 12.27 -19.65
CA SER A 97 -23.93 12.35 -18.30
C SER A 97 -23.64 11.08 -17.49
N SER A 98 -23.76 9.91 -18.11
CA SER A 98 -23.45 8.63 -17.48
C SER A 98 -21.95 8.47 -17.18
N GLU A 99 -21.08 8.89 -18.10
CA GLU A 99 -19.62 8.84 -17.94
C GLU A 99 -19.14 9.79 -16.83
N ILE A 100 -19.65 11.02 -16.81
CA ILE A 100 -19.36 12.02 -15.78
C ILE A 100 -19.81 11.50 -14.42
N SER A 101 -21.04 11.00 -14.30
CA SER A 101 -21.58 10.49 -13.04
C SER A 101 -20.75 9.32 -12.50
N ASN A 102 -20.40 8.36 -13.35
CA ASN A 102 -19.55 7.22 -12.97
C ASN A 102 -18.14 7.66 -12.59
N GLY A 103 -17.56 8.59 -13.34
CA GLY A 103 -16.23 9.14 -13.06
C GLY A 103 -16.19 9.88 -11.71
N GLN A 104 -17.15 10.76 -11.46
CA GLN A 104 -17.27 11.50 -10.20
C GLN A 104 -17.47 10.56 -9.00
N ARG A 105 -18.33 9.54 -9.15
CA ARG A 105 -18.52 8.51 -8.12
C ARG A 105 -17.20 7.81 -7.79
N ARG A 106 -16.48 7.34 -8.82
CA ARG A 106 -15.20 6.64 -8.63
C ARG A 106 -14.12 7.57 -8.04
N LEU A 107 -14.06 8.85 -8.42
CA LEU A 107 -13.16 9.83 -7.80
C LEU A 107 -13.41 9.98 -6.30
N LYS A 108 -14.67 9.98 -5.87
CA LYS A 108 -15.04 10.02 -4.45
C LYS A 108 -14.60 8.75 -3.72
N GLU A 109 -14.84 7.58 -4.31
CA GLU A 109 -14.38 6.30 -3.76
C GLU A 109 -12.84 6.27 -3.60
N LEU A 110 -12.11 6.74 -4.61
CA LEU A 110 -10.64 6.83 -4.56
C LEU A 110 -10.16 7.79 -3.48
N ALA A 111 -10.79 8.96 -3.33
CA ALA A 111 -10.45 9.91 -2.28
C ALA A 111 -10.61 9.29 -0.87
N THR A 112 -11.67 8.52 -0.66
CA THR A 112 -11.89 7.78 0.60
C THR A 112 -10.81 6.72 0.81
N THR A 113 -10.52 5.89 -0.21
CA THR A 113 -9.48 4.86 -0.12
C THR A 113 -8.08 5.44 0.14
N ILE A 114 -7.71 6.52 -0.55
CA ILE A 114 -6.44 7.24 -0.34
C ILE A 114 -6.36 7.74 1.11
N THR A 115 -7.45 8.27 1.66
CA THR A 115 -7.51 8.71 3.06
C THR A 115 -7.27 7.54 4.02
N HIS A 116 -7.87 6.38 3.77
CA HIS A 116 -7.64 5.18 4.57
C HIS A 116 -6.17 4.73 4.53
N PHE A 117 -5.54 4.73 3.35
CA PHE A 117 -4.13 4.36 3.22
C PHE A 117 -3.20 5.37 3.91
N LYS A 118 -3.48 6.67 3.82
CA LYS A 118 -2.74 7.71 4.56
C LYS A 118 -2.86 7.51 6.06
N PHE A 119 -4.05 7.17 6.55
CA PHE A 119 -4.26 6.84 7.96
C PHE A 119 -3.45 5.60 8.38
N LEU A 120 -3.50 4.50 7.61
CA LEU A 120 -2.73 3.29 7.92
C LEU A 120 -1.21 3.57 7.97
N LYS A 121 -0.70 4.34 7.01
CA LYS A 121 0.70 4.78 7.00
C LYS A 121 1.04 5.58 8.26
N ALA A 122 0.22 6.57 8.61
CA ALA A 122 0.45 7.40 9.80
C ALA A 122 0.39 6.57 11.10
N ALA A 123 -0.58 5.65 11.21
CA ALA A 123 -0.70 4.75 12.35
C ALA A 123 0.52 3.83 12.48
N MET A 124 1.03 3.29 11.37
CA MET A 124 2.26 2.50 11.38
C MET A 124 3.47 3.31 11.82
N LEU A 125 3.68 4.50 11.26
CA LEU A 125 4.81 5.35 11.64
C LEU A 125 4.74 5.81 13.10
N SER A 126 3.53 6.03 13.63
CA SER A 126 3.33 6.32 15.05
C SER A 126 3.65 5.13 15.95
N ARG A 127 3.41 3.90 15.48
CA ARG A 127 3.63 2.68 16.26
C ARG A 127 5.07 2.16 16.15
N PHE A 128 5.73 2.43 15.03
CA PHE A 128 7.10 2.03 14.72
C PHE A 128 7.94 3.28 14.38
N PRO A 129 8.31 4.09 15.39
CA PRO A 129 8.98 5.38 15.18
C PRO A 129 10.38 5.24 14.55
N ASP A 130 11.03 4.08 14.72
CA ASP A 130 12.35 3.79 14.14
C ASP A 130 12.33 3.80 12.60
N HIS A 131 11.14 3.71 11.99
CA HIS A 131 10.92 3.78 10.55
C HIS A 131 10.50 5.18 10.05
N SER A 132 10.38 6.17 10.93
CA SER A 132 9.97 7.55 10.59
C SER A 132 11.11 8.48 10.17
N ALA A 133 12.37 8.10 10.41
CA ALA A 133 13.53 8.92 10.04
C ALA A 133 14.16 8.42 8.74
N PRO A 134 14.39 9.30 7.74
CA PRO A 134 15.33 8.97 6.68
C PRO A 134 16.71 8.82 7.34
N LEU A 135 17.36 7.67 7.13
CA LEU A 135 18.77 7.48 7.45
C LEU A 135 19.56 8.64 6.84
N LYS A 136 19.98 9.61 7.66
CA LYS A 136 21.01 10.58 7.27
C LYS A 136 22.26 9.76 6.98
N LYS A 137 22.55 9.55 5.69
CA LYS A 137 23.86 9.08 5.26
C LYS A 137 24.86 10.20 5.59
N ASN A 138 25.76 9.91 6.53
CA ASN A 138 27.00 10.68 6.73
C ASN A 138 27.97 10.38 5.60
#